data_AF-A0A5C7A837-F1
#
_entry.id   AF-A0A5C7A837-F1
#
_cell.length_a   1.000
_cell.length_b   1.000
_cell.length_c   1.000
_cell.angle_alpha   90.00
_cell.angle_beta   90.00
_cell.angle_gamma   90.00
#
_symmetry.space_group_name_H-M   'P 1'
#
loop_
_entity.id
_entity.type
_entity.pdbx_description
1 polymer ?
#
loop_
_entity_poly.entity_id
_entity_poly.type
_entity_poly.pdbx_seq_one_letter_code
_entity_poly.pdbx_strand_id
1 'polypeptide(L)'
;LGGRGQLGINALTQAAFCPDARQPELKFAAVSVEAVALPWRVFGAAWVKPGQAAALRSQLRVLMDQAEYACCLPGPAQDGLEGWSLELAFAEPPPAPVVQALSTVLQLNGVGVLRYADGRRGRSRSLRLDGEGAEARLQALLRVGEGSEGAWLDALWSERVPVAPLGRRLLAPDADGPAVPVSPQVCNCFNVREDAITACLQRLPDDAPQARLAALQGALRCGTQCGSCLPALRRMVQTVVPGSPVSNPVKEAT
;
A
#
# COMPACT_ATOMS: atom_id res chain seq x y z
N LEU A 1 -6.78 22.88 7.71
CA LEU A 1 -7.10 22.03 6.54
C LEU A 1 -8.16 21.02 6.98
N GLY A 2 -9.41 21.21 6.57
CA GLY A 2 -10.54 20.45 7.09
C GLY A 2 -10.64 19.07 6.44
N GLY A 3 -9.92 18.08 6.97
CA GLY A 3 -10.05 16.66 6.63
C GLY A 3 -11.38 16.05 7.12
N ARG A 4 -12.51 16.71 6.87
CA ARG A 4 -13.82 16.05 6.95
C ARG A 4 -13.91 15.11 5.74
N GLY A 5 -14.48 13.93 5.87
CA GLY A 5 -14.80 13.03 4.77
C GLY A 5 -15.60 13.73 3.68
N GLN A 6 -14.90 14.34 2.73
CA GLN A 6 -15.47 15.23 1.72
C GLN A 6 -15.83 14.45 0.46
N LEU A 7 -16.76 15.04 -0.30
CA LEU A 7 -17.45 14.53 -1.50
C LEU A 7 -16.52 14.30 -2.72
N GLY A 8 -15.22 14.06 -2.49
CA GLY A 8 -14.19 13.98 -3.51
C GLY A 8 -13.97 15.31 -4.22
N ILE A 9 -13.65 15.26 -5.52
CA ILE A 9 -13.45 16.45 -6.36
C ILE A 9 -14.66 17.40 -6.34
N ASN A 10 -15.87 16.87 -6.12
CA ASN A 10 -17.09 17.67 -6.07
C ASN A 10 -17.15 18.66 -4.89
N ALA A 11 -16.34 18.45 -3.85
CA ALA A 11 -16.21 19.44 -2.77
C ALA A 11 -15.28 20.62 -3.16
N LEU A 12 -14.40 20.40 -4.12
CA LEU A 12 -13.37 21.35 -4.54
C LEU A 12 -13.74 22.10 -5.82
N THR A 13 -14.83 21.70 -6.49
CA THR A 13 -15.24 22.27 -7.78
C THR A 13 -16.63 22.87 -7.71
N GLN A 14 -16.93 23.75 -8.67
CA GLN A 14 -18.25 24.32 -8.84
C GLN A 14 -19.34 23.24 -8.97
N ALA A 15 -20.52 23.50 -8.43
CA ALA A 15 -21.66 22.57 -8.48
C ALA A 15 -22.29 22.43 -9.88
N ALA A 16 -21.79 23.17 -10.88
CA ALA A 16 -22.26 23.12 -12.25
C ALA A 16 -21.87 21.80 -12.94
N PHE A 17 -22.81 21.22 -13.67
CA PHE A 17 -22.64 20.00 -14.45
C PHE A 17 -23.40 20.13 -15.78
N CYS A 18 -22.95 19.41 -16.80
CA CYS A 18 -23.64 19.35 -18.09
C CYS A 18 -25.04 18.73 -17.92
N PRO A 19 -26.13 19.36 -18.35
CA PRO A 19 -27.49 18.86 -18.11
C PRO A 19 -27.74 17.48 -18.74
N ASP A 20 -27.10 17.19 -19.88
CA ASP A 20 -27.26 15.91 -20.59
C ASP A 20 -26.35 14.82 -20.04
N ALA A 21 -25.04 15.06 -19.99
CA ALA A 21 -24.05 14.05 -19.60
C ALA A 21 -23.86 13.93 -18.08
N ARG A 22 -24.39 14.88 -17.30
CA ARG A 22 -24.23 15.01 -15.84
C ARG A 22 -22.77 15.06 -15.37
N GLN A 23 -21.83 15.29 -16.28
CA GLN A 23 -20.41 15.43 -15.94
C GLN A 23 -20.15 16.80 -15.31
N PRO A 24 -19.33 16.87 -14.24
CA PRO A 24 -18.96 18.13 -13.61
C PRO A 24 -18.16 19.01 -14.59
N GLU A 25 -18.41 20.31 -14.54
CA GLU A 25 -17.76 21.27 -15.43
C GLU A 25 -16.34 21.65 -14.96
N LEU A 26 -15.47 20.65 -14.78
CA LEU A 26 -14.12 20.80 -14.22
C LEU A 26 -13.25 21.81 -14.99
N LYS A 27 -13.46 21.93 -16.31
CA LYS A 27 -12.74 22.87 -17.19
C LYS A 27 -12.95 24.36 -16.84
N PHE A 28 -13.93 24.67 -16.00
CA PHE A 28 -14.23 26.02 -15.54
C PHE A 28 -13.97 26.23 -14.04
N ALA A 29 -13.39 25.24 -13.35
CA ALA A 29 -12.96 25.38 -11.98
C ALA A 29 -11.49 25.86 -11.93
N ALA A 30 -11.26 27.09 -11.47
CA ALA A 30 -9.92 27.54 -11.13
C ALA A 30 -9.49 26.86 -9.82
N VAL A 31 -8.35 26.16 -9.84
CA VAL A 31 -7.80 25.46 -8.67
C VAL A 31 -6.41 26.03 -8.37
N SER A 32 -6.17 26.39 -7.11
CA SER A 32 -4.83 26.62 -6.57
C SER A 32 -4.36 25.37 -5.85
N VAL A 33 -3.09 25.00 -6.03
CA VAL A 33 -2.47 23.86 -5.35
C VAL A 33 -1.26 24.37 -4.60
N GLU A 34 -1.25 24.13 -3.30
CA GLU A 34 -0.15 24.50 -2.41
C GLU A 34 0.40 23.24 -1.74
N ALA A 35 1.71 23.20 -1.53
CA ALA A 35 2.34 22.11 -0.81
C ALA A 35 1.92 22.17 0.67
N VAL A 36 1.47 21.03 1.20
CA VAL A 36 1.18 20.88 2.63
C VAL A 36 2.32 20.11 3.31
N ALA A 37 2.81 20.63 4.44
CA ALA A 37 3.78 19.96 5.27
C ALA A 37 3.07 19.08 6.31
N LEU A 38 3.08 17.76 6.09
CA LEU A 38 2.57 16.75 7.03
C LEU A 38 3.69 15.78 7.40
N PRO A 39 4.68 16.22 8.20
CA PRO A 39 5.88 15.42 8.47
C PRO A 39 5.58 14.18 9.30
N TRP A 40 4.53 14.19 10.13
CA TRP A 40 4.18 13.05 10.98
C TRP A 40 3.33 12.04 10.22
N ARG A 41 3.76 10.78 10.24
CA ARG A 41 3.05 9.65 9.64
C ARG A 41 2.65 8.65 10.70
N VAL A 42 1.40 8.19 10.60
CA VAL A 42 0.89 7.04 11.32
C VAL A 42 0.42 6.03 10.29
N PHE A 43 1.01 4.84 10.29
CA PHE A 43 0.58 3.75 9.42
C PHE A 43 0.22 2.55 10.27
N GLY A 44 -0.96 2.01 10.03
CA GLY A 44 -1.44 0.80 10.68
C GLY A 44 -2.02 -0.16 9.66
N ALA A 45 -1.69 -1.44 9.77
CA ALA A 45 -2.24 -2.45 8.88
C ALA A 45 -2.41 -3.79 9.58
N ALA A 46 -3.37 -4.58 9.14
CA ALA A 46 -3.60 -5.93 9.64
C ALA A 46 -4.16 -6.84 8.56
N TRP A 47 -3.70 -8.08 8.57
CA TRP A 47 -4.36 -9.20 7.92
C TRP A 47 -5.43 -9.76 8.86
N VAL A 48 -6.55 -10.20 8.31
CA VAL A 48 -7.64 -10.86 9.05
C VAL A 48 -8.17 -12.07 8.27
N LYS A 49 -8.92 -12.91 8.95
CA LYS A 49 -9.57 -14.07 8.34
C LYS A 49 -10.70 -13.62 7.40
N PRO A 50 -11.07 -14.43 6.39
CA PRO A 50 -12.19 -14.14 5.51
C PRO A 50 -13.47 -13.78 6.27
N GLY A 51 -14.15 -12.72 5.83
CA GLY A 51 -15.38 -12.23 6.44
C GLY A 51 -15.16 -11.19 7.54
N GLN A 52 -13.92 -10.94 7.96
CA GLN A 52 -13.60 -9.90 8.96
C GLN A 52 -13.17 -8.58 8.31
N ALA A 53 -12.82 -8.57 7.02
CA ALA A 53 -12.31 -7.38 6.33
C ALA A 53 -13.27 -6.20 6.33
N ALA A 54 -14.57 -6.45 6.15
CA ALA A 54 -15.57 -5.40 6.12
C ALA A 54 -15.64 -4.65 7.48
N ALA A 55 -15.54 -5.39 8.58
CA ALA A 55 -15.52 -4.84 9.93
C ALA A 55 -14.24 -4.05 10.19
N LEU A 56 -13.07 -4.63 9.86
CA LEU A 56 -11.78 -3.94 9.99
C LEU A 56 -11.77 -2.64 9.19
N ARG A 57 -12.17 -2.68 7.92
CA ARG A 57 -12.28 -1.49 7.06
C ARG A 57 -13.18 -0.43 7.69
N SER A 58 -14.35 -0.82 8.18
CA SER A 58 -15.29 0.12 8.80
C SER A 58 -14.67 0.83 10.00
N GLN A 59 -14.01 0.07 10.89
CA GLN A 59 -13.34 0.61 12.08
C GLN A 59 -12.18 1.55 11.72
N LEU A 60 -11.35 1.19 10.72
CA LEU A 60 -10.27 2.05 10.25
C LEU A 60 -10.79 3.35 9.63
N ARG A 61 -11.88 3.29 8.85
CA ARG A 61 -12.45 4.46 8.19
C ARG A 61 -12.97 5.52 9.17
N VAL A 62 -13.41 5.13 10.36
CA VAL A 62 -13.84 6.08 11.41
C VAL A 62 -12.69 7.00 11.85
N LEU A 63 -11.44 6.53 11.75
CA LEU A 63 -10.27 7.30 12.16
C LEU A 63 -9.77 8.27 11.08
N MET A 64 -10.29 8.21 9.85
CA MET A 64 -9.80 9.03 8.74
C MET A 64 -10.03 10.53 8.96
N ASP A 65 -11.14 10.89 9.60
CA ASP A 65 -11.49 12.30 9.87
C ASP A 65 -10.63 12.93 11.00
N GLN A 66 -9.73 12.16 11.61
CA GLN A 66 -8.87 12.62 12.69
C GLN A 66 -7.55 13.23 12.20
N ALA A 67 -7.27 13.19 10.90
CA ALA A 67 -6.00 13.63 10.32
C ALA A 67 -6.20 14.55 9.11
N GLU A 68 -5.21 15.39 8.80
CA GLU A 68 -5.22 16.26 7.62
C GLU A 68 -5.08 15.46 6.31
N TYR A 69 -4.40 14.31 6.37
CA TYR A 69 -4.36 13.32 5.30
C TYR A 69 -4.74 11.96 5.85
N ALA A 70 -5.58 11.23 5.10
CA ALA A 70 -5.93 9.86 5.42
C ALA A 70 -6.13 9.02 4.15
N CYS A 71 -5.59 7.80 4.15
CA CYS A 71 -5.77 6.83 3.08
C CYS A 71 -6.03 5.45 3.68
N CYS A 72 -7.14 4.81 3.30
CA CYS A 72 -7.51 3.48 3.76
C CYS A 72 -7.58 2.54 2.55
N LEU A 73 -6.63 1.60 2.46
CA LEU A 73 -6.42 0.77 1.29
C LEU A 73 -6.51 -0.72 1.64
N PRO A 74 -7.11 -1.55 0.76
CA PRO A 74 -7.01 -2.99 0.92
C PRO A 74 -5.54 -3.42 0.74
N GLY A 75 -5.14 -4.43 1.52
CA GLY A 75 -3.90 -5.16 1.25
C GLY A 75 -4.03 -5.94 -0.07
N PRO A 76 -2.90 -6.35 -0.67
CA PRO A 76 -2.91 -7.21 -1.85
C PRO A 76 -3.66 -8.53 -1.58
N ALA A 77 -4.16 -9.20 -2.60
CA ALA A 77 -4.75 -10.52 -2.42
C ALA A 77 -3.67 -11.51 -1.96
N GLN A 78 -3.87 -12.17 -0.82
CA GLN A 78 -2.95 -13.14 -0.22
C GLN A 78 -3.73 -14.39 0.23
N ASP A 79 -3.10 -15.56 0.15
CA ASP A 79 -3.65 -16.91 0.37
C ASP A 79 -4.74 -17.00 1.47
N GLY A 80 -6.00 -16.78 1.09
CA GLY A 80 -7.15 -16.90 1.99
C GLY A 80 -7.21 -15.87 3.13
N LEU A 81 -6.48 -14.75 3.03
CA LEU A 81 -6.48 -13.67 4.02
C LEU A 81 -6.91 -12.35 3.38
N GLU A 82 -7.51 -11.50 4.21
CA GLU A 82 -7.96 -10.19 3.77
C GLU A 82 -7.22 -9.12 4.57
N GLY A 83 -6.57 -8.19 3.88
CA GLY A 83 -5.74 -7.14 4.50
C GLY A 83 -6.37 -5.76 4.37
N TRP A 84 -6.18 -4.91 5.37
CA TRP A 84 -6.46 -3.48 5.27
C TRP A 84 -5.35 -2.67 5.94
N SER A 85 -5.05 -1.51 5.36
CA SER A 85 -4.13 -0.52 5.88
C SER A 85 -4.81 0.83 6.01
N LEU A 86 -4.36 1.62 6.98
CA LEU A 86 -4.71 3.01 7.19
C LEU A 86 -3.42 3.80 7.35
N GLU A 87 -3.24 4.78 6.48
CA GLU A 87 -2.23 5.80 6.62
C GLU A 87 -2.88 7.12 7.00
N LEU A 88 -2.34 7.77 8.03
CA LEU A 88 -2.71 9.11 8.47
C LEU A 88 -1.46 9.99 8.44
N ALA A 89 -1.60 11.27 8.09
CA ALA A 89 -0.52 12.24 8.23
C ALA A 89 -0.98 13.54 8.88
N PHE A 90 -0.08 14.11 9.69
CA PHE A 90 -0.34 15.25 10.55
C PHE A 90 0.75 16.31 10.40
N ALA A 91 0.38 17.58 10.59
CA ALA A 91 1.35 18.68 10.65
C ALA A 91 2.19 18.63 11.94
N GLU A 92 1.57 18.19 13.04
CA GLU A 92 2.12 18.10 14.39
C GLU A 92 2.14 16.63 14.87
N PRO A 93 2.82 16.30 15.99
CA PRO A 93 2.78 14.95 16.55
C PRO A 93 1.34 14.42 16.69
N PRO A 94 1.06 13.17 16.29
CA PRO A 94 -0.30 12.66 16.23
C PRO A 94 -0.93 12.59 17.62
N PRO A 95 -2.21 12.94 17.78
CA PRO A 95 -2.88 12.86 19.07
C PRO A 95 -2.85 11.43 19.64
N ALA A 96 -2.43 11.29 20.90
CA ALA A 96 -2.35 9.99 21.57
C ALA A 96 -3.65 9.16 21.50
N PRO A 97 -4.86 9.75 21.62
CA PRO A 97 -6.11 9.01 21.45
C PRO A 97 -6.27 8.34 20.08
N VAL A 98 -5.77 8.97 19.00
CA VAL A 98 -5.84 8.40 17.63
C VAL A 98 -4.94 7.18 17.52
N VAL A 99 -3.71 7.28 18.02
CA VAL A 99 -2.74 6.17 18.05
C VAL A 99 -3.28 5.00 18.90
N GLN A 100 -3.88 5.29 20.05
CA GLN A 100 -4.46 4.27 20.94
C GLN A 100 -5.69 3.60 20.32
N ALA A 101 -6.55 4.37 19.64
CA ALA A 101 -7.71 3.83 18.93
C ALA A 101 -7.27 2.90 17.80
N LEU A 102 -6.29 3.31 17.00
CA LEU A 102 -5.73 2.49 15.93
C LEU A 102 -5.06 1.21 16.49
N SER A 103 -4.29 1.33 17.59
CA SER A 103 -3.71 0.17 18.27
C SER A 103 -4.79 -0.81 18.76
N THR A 104 -5.96 -0.33 19.15
CA THR A 104 -7.09 -1.17 19.60
C THR A 104 -7.74 -1.88 18.42
N VAL A 105 -8.04 -1.15 17.34
CA VAL A 105 -8.62 -1.70 16.11
C VAL A 105 -7.73 -2.81 15.52
N LEU A 106 -6.41 -2.61 15.55
CA LEU A 106 -5.43 -3.58 15.05
C LEU A 106 -5.05 -4.67 16.07
N GLN A 107 -5.66 -4.67 17.26
CA GLN A 107 -5.39 -5.63 18.34
C GLN A 107 -3.90 -5.68 18.77
N LEU A 108 -3.25 -4.52 18.75
CA LEU A 108 -1.84 -4.32 19.11
C LEU A 108 -1.63 -3.91 20.57
N ASN A 109 -2.69 -3.91 21.38
CA ASN A 109 -2.65 -3.60 22.81
C ASN A 109 -2.50 -4.85 23.72
N GLY A 110 -2.58 -6.07 23.18
CA GLY A 110 -2.53 -7.32 23.94
C GLY A 110 -1.16 -8.00 24.07
N VAL A 111 -1.17 -9.23 24.60
CA VAL A 111 0.00 -10.12 24.73
C VAL A 111 0.53 -10.55 23.35
N GLY A 112 1.83 -10.79 23.27
CA GLY A 112 2.51 -11.24 22.04
C GLY A 112 2.80 -10.11 21.04
N VAL A 113 2.58 -8.86 21.43
CA VAL A 113 2.92 -7.69 20.60
C VAL A 113 4.33 -7.22 20.93
N LEU A 114 5.17 -7.13 19.89
CA LEU A 114 6.50 -6.54 19.95
C LEU A 114 6.36 -5.01 19.94
N ARG A 115 7.03 -4.32 20.87
CA ARG A 115 6.86 -2.86 21.04
C ARG A 115 8.18 -2.12 21.15
N TYR A 116 8.24 -0.98 20.48
CA TYR A 116 9.23 0.07 20.66
C TYR A 116 8.48 1.40 20.82
N ALA A 117 8.91 2.23 21.77
CA ALA A 117 8.36 3.56 21.96
C ALA A 117 9.47 4.50 22.44
N ASP A 118 9.61 5.63 21.77
CA ASP A 118 10.44 6.76 22.18
C ASP A 118 9.54 7.97 22.37
N GLY A 119 9.12 8.18 23.62
CA GLY A 119 8.29 9.31 23.99
C GLY A 119 8.98 10.67 23.84
N ARG A 120 10.32 10.72 23.80
CA ARG A 120 11.05 11.99 23.57
C ARG A 120 10.99 12.40 22.10
N ARG A 121 11.06 11.43 21.19
CA ARG A 121 10.97 11.65 19.74
C ARG A 121 9.56 11.45 19.18
N GLY A 122 8.56 11.14 20.01
CA GLY A 122 7.17 10.90 19.59
C GLY A 122 6.98 9.67 18.68
N ARG A 123 7.95 8.76 18.62
CA ARG A 123 7.96 7.63 17.68
C ARG A 123 7.59 6.33 18.38
N SER A 124 6.89 5.45 17.68
CA SER A 124 6.57 4.13 18.21
C SER A 124 6.35 3.10 17.11
N ARG A 125 6.55 1.82 17.45
CA ARG A 125 6.24 0.66 16.63
C ARG A 125 5.60 -0.42 17.48
N SER A 126 4.49 -0.97 17.01
CA SER A 126 3.84 -2.13 17.59
C SER A 126 3.61 -3.16 16.50
N LEU A 127 4.14 -4.37 16.67
CA LEU A 127 4.11 -5.43 15.67
C LEU A 127 3.52 -6.70 16.27
N ARG A 128 2.64 -7.37 15.53
CA ARG A 128 2.17 -8.72 15.83
C ARG A 128 2.64 -9.65 14.73
N LEU A 129 3.29 -10.74 15.14
CA LEU A 129 3.70 -11.80 14.22
C LEU A 129 2.63 -12.90 14.17
N ASP A 130 2.51 -13.53 13.00
CA ASP A 130 1.82 -14.80 12.80
C ASP A 130 2.87 -15.87 12.51
N GLY A 131 2.69 -17.05 13.10
CA GLY A 131 3.68 -18.13 13.09
C GLY A 131 4.90 -17.89 14.01
N GLU A 132 5.83 -18.84 13.97
CA GLU A 132 7.06 -18.84 14.78
C GLU A 132 8.27 -19.21 13.93
N GLY A 133 9.47 -18.91 14.44
CA GLY A 133 10.73 -19.29 13.79
C GLY A 133 10.84 -18.72 12.37
N ALA A 134 11.36 -19.53 11.45
CA ALA A 134 11.66 -19.12 10.07
C ALA A 134 10.43 -18.68 9.26
N GLU A 135 9.23 -19.08 9.65
CA GLU A 135 7.98 -18.76 8.94
C GLU A 135 7.21 -17.58 9.54
N ALA A 136 7.73 -16.98 10.61
CA ALA A 136 7.09 -15.84 11.26
C ALA A 136 6.94 -14.66 10.29
N ARG A 137 5.72 -14.14 10.14
CA ARG A 137 5.36 -13.04 9.22
C ARG A 137 4.63 -11.93 9.96
N LEU A 138 4.63 -10.71 9.43
CA LEU A 138 3.86 -9.60 10.01
C LEU A 138 2.36 -9.83 9.81
N GLN A 139 1.64 -10.09 10.91
CA GLN A 139 0.18 -10.16 10.91
C GLN A 139 -0.42 -8.76 10.95
N ALA A 140 0.09 -7.92 11.83
CA ALA A 140 -0.34 -6.54 12.01
C ALA A 140 0.83 -5.65 12.43
N LEU A 141 0.76 -4.38 12.06
CA LEU A 141 1.70 -3.35 12.48
C LEU A 141 1.00 -2.02 12.74
N LEU A 142 1.62 -1.24 13.61
CA LEU A 142 1.37 0.18 13.79
C LEU A 142 2.73 0.87 13.93
N ARG A 143 3.00 1.85 13.07
CA ARG A 143 4.17 2.72 13.16
C ARG A 143 3.72 4.17 13.29
N VAL A 144 4.42 4.90 14.15
CA VAL A 144 4.28 6.35 14.34
C VAL A 144 5.67 6.96 14.24
N GLY A 145 5.85 7.97 13.40
CA GLY A 145 7.10 8.70 13.31
C GLY A 145 7.07 9.79 12.24
N GLU A 146 8.24 10.36 11.98
CA GLU A 146 8.39 11.41 10.98
C GLU A 146 8.87 10.85 9.64
N GLY A 147 8.39 11.43 8.54
CA GLY A 147 8.79 11.04 7.19
C GLY A 147 8.53 9.57 6.88
N SER A 148 9.53 8.89 6.32
CA SER A 148 9.45 7.49 5.87
C SER A 148 10.02 6.49 6.87
N GLU A 149 10.19 6.87 8.14
CA GLU A 149 10.81 6.00 9.14
C GLU A 149 10.03 4.70 9.34
N GLY A 150 10.75 3.59 9.18
CA GLY A 150 10.15 2.26 9.29
C GLY A 150 9.14 1.92 8.19
N ALA A 151 8.99 2.73 7.14
CA ALA A 151 8.05 2.47 6.03
C ALA A 151 8.34 1.15 5.29
N TRP A 152 9.55 0.62 5.41
CA TRP A 152 9.92 -0.71 4.91
C TRP A 152 9.12 -1.86 5.55
N LEU A 153 8.57 -1.66 6.76
CA LEU A 153 7.69 -2.64 7.40
C LEU A 153 6.38 -2.84 6.63
N ASP A 154 5.91 -1.80 5.93
CA ASP A 154 4.69 -1.84 5.13
C ASP A 154 4.84 -2.84 3.98
N ALA A 155 6.00 -2.83 3.33
CA ALA A 155 6.33 -3.79 2.26
C ALA A 155 6.41 -5.22 2.80
N LEU A 156 7.05 -5.44 3.97
CA LEU A 156 7.11 -6.77 4.58
C LEU A 156 5.73 -7.32 4.96
N TRP A 157 4.82 -6.46 5.43
CA TRP A 157 3.44 -6.82 5.71
C TRP A 157 2.66 -7.12 4.44
N SER A 158 2.76 -6.26 3.43
CA SER A 158 2.05 -6.37 2.15
C SER A 158 2.47 -7.64 1.39
N GLU A 159 3.77 -7.91 1.34
CA GLU A 159 4.37 -9.04 0.62
C GLU A 159 4.42 -10.33 1.47
N ARG A 160 3.98 -10.27 2.74
CA ARG A 160 4.02 -11.39 3.70
C ARG A 160 5.38 -12.11 3.76
N VAL A 161 6.45 -11.32 3.74
CA VAL A 161 7.83 -11.82 3.80
C VAL A 161 8.12 -12.35 5.20
N PRO A 162 8.77 -13.52 5.34
CA PRO A 162 9.24 -13.98 6.64
C PRO A 162 10.22 -13.00 7.30
N VAL A 163 9.98 -12.66 8.56
CA VAL A 163 10.70 -11.59 9.27
C VAL A 163 11.74 -12.10 10.26
N ALA A 164 11.83 -13.41 10.45
CA ALA A 164 12.81 -14.02 11.35
C ALA A 164 14.27 -13.55 11.11
N PRO A 165 14.76 -13.41 9.86
CA PRO A 165 16.12 -12.93 9.60
C PRO A 165 16.39 -11.49 10.08
N LEU A 166 15.34 -10.69 10.29
CA LEU A 166 15.48 -9.31 10.74
C LEU A 166 15.60 -9.20 12.26
N GLY A 167 14.99 -10.13 13.01
CA GLY A 167 15.07 -10.20 14.46
C GLY A 167 14.87 -8.84 15.15
N ARG A 168 15.86 -8.41 15.94
CA ARG A 168 15.83 -7.12 16.66
C ARG A 168 15.69 -5.89 15.76
N ARG A 169 16.04 -5.97 14.47
CA ARG A 169 15.95 -4.84 13.52
C ARG A 169 14.50 -4.39 13.30
N LEU A 170 13.52 -5.27 13.51
CA LEU A 170 12.09 -4.93 13.42
C LEU A 170 11.70 -3.76 14.34
N LEU A 171 12.34 -3.65 15.51
CA LEU A 171 12.05 -2.62 16.50
C LEU A 171 13.14 -1.55 16.61
N ALA A 172 14.28 -1.71 15.93
CA ALA A 172 15.38 -0.76 16.01
C ALA A 172 15.00 0.57 15.31
N PRO A 173 15.17 1.73 15.97
CA PRO A 173 14.71 3.02 15.45
C PRO A 173 15.28 3.35 14.09
N ASP A 174 16.61 3.27 13.97
CA ASP A 174 17.37 3.67 12.78
C ASP A 174 17.70 2.47 11.87
N ALA A 175 16.97 1.36 12.00
CA ALA A 175 17.15 0.24 11.10
C ALA A 175 16.55 0.56 9.73
N ASP A 176 17.40 0.54 8.72
CA ASP A 176 16.96 0.37 7.35
C ASP A 176 16.36 -1.03 7.18
N GLY A 177 15.30 -1.11 6.39
CA GLY A 177 14.71 -2.38 6.01
C GLY A 177 15.58 -3.12 4.98
N PRO A 178 15.32 -4.41 4.76
CA PRO A 178 15.81 -5.04 3.55
C PRO A 178 15.24 -4.29 2.34
N ALA A 179 16.01 -4.18 1.26
CA ALA A 179 15.48 -3.70 -0.02
C ALA A 179 14.44 -4.72 -0.51
N VAL A 180 13.17 -4.49 -0.21
CA VAL A 180 12.07 -5.23 -0.82
C VAL A 180 11.87 -4.61 -2.21
N PRO A 181 12.04 -5.35 -3.31
CA PRO A 181 11.80 -4.81 -4.64
C PRO A 181 10.33 -4.38 -4.74
N VAL A 182 10.07 -3.08 -4.77
CA VAL A 182 8.73 -2.56 -4.99
C VAL A 182 8.54 -2.46 -6.50
N SER A 183 7.66 -3.30 -7.04
CA SER A 183 7.28 -3.25 -8.45
C SER A 183 5.94 -2.51 -8.60
N PRO A 184 5.80 -1.61 -9.59
CA PRO A 184 4.52 -0.96 -9.88
C PRO A 184 3.41 -1.99 -10.15
N GLN A 185 2.21 -1.70 -9.66
CA GLN A 185 1.02 -2.48 -10.00
C GLN A 185 0.49 -2.05 -11.38
N VAL A 186 0.39 -3.01 -12.30
CA VAL A 186 -0.07 -2.75 -13.68
C VAL A 186 -1.55 -3.08 -13.83
N CYS A 187 -2.03 -4.20 -13.27
CA CYS A 187 -3.44 -4.60 -13.33
C CYS A 187 -4.10 -4.59 -11.96
N ASN A 188 -4.94 -3.60 -11.68
CA ASN A 188 -5.66 -3.50 -10.41
C ASN A 188 -6.72 -4.60 -10.23
N CYS A 189 -7.38 -5.05 -11.30
CA CYS A 189 -8.44 -6.05 -11.20
C CYS A 189 -7.97 -7.40 -10.65
N PHE A 190 -6.73 -7.79 -10.95
CA PHE A 190 -6.16 -9.08 -10.55
C PHE A 190 -4.86 -8.90 -9.74
N ASN A 191 -4.61 -7.68 -9.24
CA ASN A 191 -3.44 -7.36 -8.44
C ASN A 191 -2.11 -7.80 -9.08
N VAL A 192 -1.95 -7.58 -10.39
CA VAL A 192 -0.75 -8.02 -11.14
C VAL A 192 0.26 -6.88 -11.23
N ARG A 193 1.48 -7.14 -10.79
CA ARG A 193 2.63 -6.24 -10.81
C ARG A 193 3.47 -6.37 -12.08
N GLU A 194 4.25 -5.33 -12.36
CA GLU A 194 5.17 -5.24 -13.50
C GLU A 194 6.25 -6.35 -13.51
N ASP A 195 6.83 -6.66 -12.36
CA ASP A 195 7.82 -7.73 -12.19
C ASP A 195 7.25 -9.12 -12.52
N ALA A 196 6.03 -9.43 -12.06
CA ALA A 196 5.33 -10.67 -12.38
C ALA A 196 5.03 -10.78 -13.89
N ILE A 197 4.64 -9.67 -14.52
CA ILE A 197 4.44 -9.62 -15.98
C ILE A 197 5.76 -9.87 -16.69
N THR A 198 6.84 -9.20 -16.28
CA THR A 198 8.16 -9.33 -16.90
C THR A 198 8.68 -10.76 -16.76
N ALA A 199 8.62 -11.34 -15.57
CA ALA A 199 9.03 -12.73 -15.31
C ALA A 199 8.17 -13.75 -16.06
N CYS A 200 6.89 -13.46 -16.30
CA CYS A 200 6.05 -14.29 -17.17
C CYS A 200 6.49 -14.16 -18.63
N LEU A 201 6.65 -12.93 -19.14
CA LEU A 201 7.01 -12.66 -20.53
C LEU A 201 8.40 -13.19 -20.91
N GLN A 202 9.34 -13.22 -19.97
CA GLN A 202 10.69 -13.79 -20.14
C GLN A 202 10.68 -15.31 -20.34
N ARG A 203 9.67 -16.01 -19.78
CA ARG A 203 9.50 -17.46 -19.90
C ARG A 203 8.70 -17.87 -21.12
N LEU A 204 8.02 -16.93 -21.78
CA LEU A 204 7.25 -17.20 -22.98
C LEU A 204 8.17 -17.20 -24.22
N PRO A 205 7.84 -17.99 -25.26
CA PRO A 205 8.56 -17.95 -26.53
C PRO A 205 8.51 -16.56 -27.17
N ASP A 206 9.44 -16.29 -28.08
CA ASP A 206 9.47 -15.07 -28.89
C ASP A 206 8.46 -15.14 -30.05
N ASP A 207 7.19 -15.27 -29.69
CA ASP A 207 6.08 -15.31 -30.64
C ASP A 207 5.58 -13.90 -31.00
N ALA A 208 4.67 -13.84 -31.97
CA ALA A 208 3.98 -12.59 -32.32
C ALA A 208 3.37 -11.91 -31.08
N PRO A 209 3.41 -10.57 -30.98
CA PRO A 209 2.95 -9.84 -29.79
C PRO A 209 1.54 -10.22 -29.32
N GLN A 210 0.62 -10.50 -30.24
CA GLN A 210 -0.74 -10.89 -29.90
C GLN A 210 -0.81 -12.27 -29.21
N ALA A 211 0.02 -13.24 -29.65
CA ALA A 211 0.10 -14.56 -29.04
C ALA A 211 0.74 -14.50 -27.65
N ARG A 212 1.83 -13.72 -27.51
CA ARG A 212 2.47 -13.46 -26.21
C ARG A 212 1.53 -12.77 -25.22
N LEU A 213 0.75 -11.80 -25.68
CA LEU A 213 -0.28 -11.16 -24.87
C LEU A 213 -1.33 -12.18 -24.42
N ALA A 214 -1.88 -12.98 -25.33
CA ALA A 214 -2.88 -14.00 -24.99
C ALA A 214 -2.35 -15.00 -23.95
N ALA A 215 -1.09 -15.45 -24.08
CA ALA A 215 -0.45 -16.34 -23.11
C ALA A 215 -0.26 -15.68 -21.74
N LEU A 216 0.18 -14.41 -21.70
CA LEU A 216 0.27 -13.62 -20.46
C LEU A 216 -1.10 -13.47 -19.78
N GLN A 217 -2.14 -13.18 -20.54
CA GLN A 217 -3.51 -13.08 -20.04
C GLN A 217 -4.02 -14.43 -19.52
N GLY A 218 -3.67 -15.54 -20.16
CA GLY A 218 -3.98 -16.88 -19.67
C GLY A 218 -3.31 -17.19 -18.32
N ALA A 219 -2.05 -16.77 -18.15
CA ALA A 219 -1.28 -17.05 -16.94
C ALA A 219 -1.64 -16.14 -15.76
N LEU A 220 -1.76 -14.83 -15.97
CA LEU A 220 -1.92 -13.84 -14.91
C LEU A 220 -3.30 -13.19 -14.87
N ARG A 221 -4.18 -13.49 -15.83
CA ARG A 221 -5.52 -12.90 -15.99
C ARG A 221 -5.54 -11.38 -16.24
N CYS A 222 -4.40 -10.68 -16.21
CA CYS A 222 -4.34 -9.23 -16.43
C CYS A 222 -4.98 -8.83 -17.77
N GLY A 223 -5.67 -7.69 -17.82
CA GLY A 223 -6.31 -7.18 -19.04
C GLY A 223 -7.58 -7.91 -19.48
N THR A 224 -8.11 -8.85 -18.69
CA THR A 224 -9.34 -9.61 -19.02
C THR A 224 -10.61 -9.11 -18.33
N GLN A 225 -10.52 -8.08 -17.48
CA GLN A 225 -11.65 -7.53 -16.72
C GLN A 225 -12.07 -6.13 -17.20
N CYS A 226 -11.45 -5.06 -16.70
CA CYS A 226 -11.80 -3.69 -17.11
C CYS A 226 -11.01 -3.17 -18.33
N GLY A 227 -9.95 -3.87 -18.74
CA GLY A 227 -9.11 -3.51 -19.89
C GLY A 227 -8.18 -2.30 -19.69
N SER A 228 -8.22 -1.58 -18.56
CA SER A 228 -7.44 -0.33 -18.37
C SER A 228 -5.92 -0.51 -18.47
N CYS A 229 -5.42 -1.71 -18.16
CA CYS A 229 -4.01 -2.06 -18.22
C CYS A 229 -3.53 -2.49 -19.62
N LEU A 230 -4.43 -2.71 -20.60
CA LEU A 230 -4.07 -3.21 -21.93
C LEU A 230 -3.02 -2.35 -22.67
N PRO A 231 -3.06 -0.99 -22.60
CA PRO A 231 -2.02 -0.17 -23.22
C PRO A 231 -0.62 -0.43 -22.64
N ALA A 232 -0.52 -0.60 -21.32
CA ALA A 232 0.74 -0.93 -20.65
C ALA A 232 1.20 -2.35 -21.01
N LEU A 233 0.30 -3.33 -20.96
CA LEU A 233 0.60 -4.72 -21.32
C LEU A 233 1.13 -4.86 -22.75
N ARG A 234 0.49 -4.18 -23.71
CA ARG A 234 0.94 -4.18 -25.12
C ARG A 234 2.34 -3.61 -25.29
N ARG A 235 2.68 -2.55 -24.55
CA ARG A 235 4.02 -1.98 -24.53
C ARG A 235 5.03 -2.97 -23.98
N MET A 236 4.73 -3.58 -22.83
CA MET A 236 5.63 -4.55 -22.18
C MET A 236 5.90 -5.79 -23.03
N VAL A 237 4.87 -6.32 -23.70
CA VAL A 237 5.02 -7.45 -24.63
C VAL A 237 6.02 -7.14 -25.75
N GLN A 238 6.06 -5.89 -26.22
CA GLN A 238 6.99 -5.47 -27.27
C GLN A 238 8.42 -5.24 -26.74
N THR A 239 8.55 -4.80 -25.48
CA THR A 239 9.86 -4.41 -24.92
C THR A 239 10.58 -5.52 -24.17
N VAL A 240 9.86 -6.50 -23.60
CA VAL A 240 10.47 -7.59 -22.84
C VAL A 240 10.90 -8.71 -23.79
N VAL A 241 12.22 -8.90 -23.91
CA VAL A 241 12.83 -9.94 -24.74
C VAL A 241 12.94 -11.26 -23.96
N PRO A 242 12.51 -12.41 -24.53
CA PRO A 242 12.68 -13.72 -23.90
C PRO A 242 14.14 -14.02 -23.56
N GLY A 243 14.40 -14.62 -22.39
CA GLY A 243 15.73 -15.07 -21.99
C GLY A 243 16.75 -13.97 -21.60
N SER A 244 16.37 -12.68 -21.55
CA SER A 244 17.26 -11.63 -21.02
C SER A 244 17.23 -11.59 -19.49
N PRO A 245 18.40 -11.50 -18.80
CA PRO A 245 18.43 -11.42 -17.34
C PRO A 245 17.79 -10.13 -16.83
N VAL A 246 17.13 -10.20 -15.66
CA VAL A 246 16.58 -9.03 -14.96
C VAL A 246 17.74 -8.17 -14.45
N SER A 247 18.06 -7.10 -15.15
CA SER A 247 18.93 -6.05 -14.62
C SER A 247 18.13 -5.29 -13.56
N ASN A 248 18.30 -5.65 -12.29
CA ASN A 248 17.95 -4.73 -11.20
C ASN A 248 19.03 -3.65 -11.19
N PRO A 249 18.73 -2.37 -11.50
CA PRO A 249 19.66 -1.31 -11.18
C PRO A 249 19.70 -1.19 -9.66
N VAL A 250 20.68 -1.86 -9.05
CA VAL A 250 21.14 -1.50 -7.71
C VAL A 250 21.69 -0.09 -7.87
N LYS A 251 20.91 0.93 -7.46
CA LYS A 251 21.49 2.24 -7.18
C LYS A 251 22.42 2.04 -5.99
N GLU A 252 23.72 1.98 -6.26
CA GLU A 252 24.73 2.13 -5.22
C GLU A 252 24.49 3.45 -4.50
N ALA A 253 24.24 3.37 -3.19
CA ALA A 253 24.21 4.53 -2.32
C ALA A 253 25.64 5.07 -2.24
N THR A 254 25.83 6.30 -2.72
CA THR A 254 26.99 7.14 -2.38
C THR A 254 26.61 8.01 -1.21
#